data_AF-A0A4Q3CI31-F1
#
_entry.id   AF-A0A4Q3CI31-F1
#
_cell.length_a   1.000
_cell.length_b   1.000
_cell.length_c   1.000
_cell.angle_alpha   90.00
_cell.angle_beta   90.00
_cell.angle_gamma   90.00
#
_symmetry.space_group_name_H-M   'P 1'
#
loop_
_entity.id
_entity.type
_entity.pdbx_description
1 polymer ?
#
loop_
_entity_poly.entity_id
_entity_poly.type
_entity_poly.pdbx_seq_one_letter_code
_entity_poly.pdbx_strand_id
1 'polypeptide(L)'
;LVKPFAFRLLGMSEKELDVYMREVEERLVEETDYELEVRRSIEFSTACSILNNIVFPKYYPELSSKRIITMDWLEGKHLREFLATNPSQELRNTIGQALWDFYNYQQHEMRAVHADPHPGNFMITPDGKLGVIDFGCIKEMPEDFYTPFFSLTSTNLLDNKEETIKAFRLLDMIHAKDSPAQVEFYYSVYKEMIALFAMPYITDTFDFSRSEFFDELYRYGEKISKMPEFKQARGVKHFIYVNRTNFGLYNILHELKAEVKTDTYKPHVVLEY
;
A
#
# COMPACT_ATOMS: atom_id res chain seq x y z
N LEU A 1 -26.88 19.27 -5.50
CA LEU A 1 -27.74 18.55 -4.53
C LEU A 1 -26.97 18.00 -3.32
N VAL A 2 -25.69 17.62 -3.45
CA VAL A 2 -24.89 17.05 -2.34
C VAL A 2 -24.28 18.11 -1.39
N LYS A 3 -23.84 19.27 -1.90
CA LYS A 3 -23.20 20.33 -1.09
C LYS A 3 -24.03 20.76 0.15
N PRO A 4 -25.34 21.08 0.04
CA PRO A 4 -26.13 21.52 1.21
C PRO A 4 -26.32 20.44 2.28
N PHE A 5 -26.14 19.16 1.92
CA PHE A 5 -26.28 18.01 2.82
C PHE A 5 -24.98 17.76 3.60
N ALA A 6 -23.83 17.83 2.92
CA ALA A 6 -22.51 17.70 3.53
C ALA A 6 -22.20 18.81 4.55
N PHE A 7 -22.60 20.06 4.27
CA PHE A 7 -22.46 21.19 5.21
C PHE A 7 -23.11 20.94 6.57
N ARG A 8 -24.31 20.34 6.58
CA ARG A 8 -25.10 20.15 7.80
C ARG A 8 -24.64 18.95 8.62
N LEU A 9 -23.96 17.99 7.99
CA LEU A 9 -23.61 16.71 8.58
C LEU A 9 -22.14 16.65 9.04
N LEU A 10 -21.24 17.38 8.38
CA LEU A 10 -19.80 17.34 8.64
C LEU A 10 -19.25 18.58 9.37
N GLY A 11 -20.05 19.65 9.52
CA GLY A 11 -19.64 20.86 10.26
C GLY A 11 -18.46 21.62 9.63
N MET A 12 -18.18 21.39 8.35
CA MET A 12 -17.04 21.95 7.62
C MET A 12 -17.35 23.34 7.01
N SER A 13 -16.33 24.18 6.85
CA SER A 13 -16.47 25.44 6.11
C SER A 13 -16.61 25.22 4.60
N GLU A 14 -17.14 26.20 3.87
CA GLU A 14 -17.38 26.11 2.42
C GLU A 14 -16.09 25.86 1.63
N LYS A 15 -14.99 26.47 2.07
CA LYS A 15 -13.68 26.29 1.45
C LYS A 15 -13.11 24.89 1.67
N GLU A 16 -13.32 24.29 2.85
CA GLU A 16 -12.89 22.91 3.15
C GLU A 16 -13.74 21.89 2.38
N LEU A 17 -15.06 22.13 2.29
CA LEU A 17 -15.96 21.27 1.54
C LEU A 17 -15.63 21.30 0.04
N ASP A 18 -15.30 22.45 -0.54
CA ASP A 18 -14.95 22.55 -1.95
C ASP A 18 -13.60 21.90 -2.31
N VAL A 19 -12.67 21.82 -1.36
CA VAL A 19 -11.44 21.04 -1.54
C VAL A 19 -11.77 19.55 -1.51
N TYR A 20 -12.55 19.11 -0.52
CA TYR A 20 -12.95 17.70 -0.39
C TYR A 20 -13.79 17.21 -1.58
N MET A 21 -14.76 18.00 -2.02
CA MET A 21 -15.62 17.64 -3.16
C MET A 21 -14.85 17.56 -4.47
N ARG A 22 -13.84 18.42 -4.67
CA ARG A 22 -12.94 18.31 -5.84
C ARG A 22 -12.09 17.06 -5.78
N GLU A 23 -11.54 16.73 -4.62
CA GLU A 23 -10.79 15.48 -4.45
C GLU A 23 -11.66 14.26 -4.74
N VAL A 24 -12.90 14.22 -4.22
CA VAL A 24 -13.84 13.13 -4.51
C VAL A 24 -14.20 13.07 -6.00
N GLU A 25 -14.43 14.21 -6.64
CA GLU A 25 -14.73 14.26 -8.08
C GLU A 25 -13.55 13.77 -8.92
N GLU A 26 -12.33 14.25 -8.64
CA GLU A 26 -11.12 13.79 -9.32
C GLU A 26 -10.92 12.28 -9.16
N ARG A 27 -11.16 11.73 -7.96
CA ARG A 27 -11.11 10.28 -7.72
C ARG A 27 -12.15 9.50 -8.50
N LEU A 28 -13.39 9.95 -8.49
CA LEU A 28 -14.46 9.28 -9.23
C LEU A 28 -14.22 9.33 -10.74
N VAL A 29 -13.62 10.42 -11.25
CA VAL A 29 -13.23 10.50 -12.67
C VAL A 29 -12.06 9.57 -12.97
N GLU A 30 -11.03 9.50 -12.11
CA GLU A 30 -9.93 8.53 -12.24
C GLU A 30 -10.46 7.07 -12.22
N GLU A 31 -11.38 6.74 -11.32
CA GLU A 31 -11.95 5.40 -11.15
C GLU A 31 -12.97 5.00 -12.23
N THR A 32 -13.35 5.91 -13.13
CA THR A 32 -14.30 5.63 -14.22
C THR A 32 -13.66 5.51 -15.60
N ASP A 33 -12.33 5.63 -15.70
CA ASP A 33 -11.60 5.39 -16.95
C ASP A 33 -11.25 3.90 -17.11
N TYR A 34 -12.24 3.10 -17.52
CA TYR A 34 -12.05 1.67 -17.75
C TYR A 34 -11.12 1.34 -18.93
N GLU A 35 -10.93 2.28 -19.87
CA GLU A 35 -9.96 2.09 -20.96
C GLU A 35 -8.53 2.19 -20.43
N LEU A 36 -8.29 3.08 -19.46
CA LEU A 36 -7.03 3.16 -18.73
C LEU A 36 -6.83 1.94 -17.82
N GLU A 37 -7.86 1.52 -17.10
CA GLU A 37 -7.81 0.33 -16.24
C GLU A 37 -7.41 -0.92 -17.02
N VAL A 38 -8.10 -1.24 -18.13
CA VAL A 38 -7.76 -2.42 -18.97
C VAL A 38 -6.31 -2.39 -19.43
N ARG A 39 -5.80 -1.22 -19.84
CA ARG A 39 -4.41 -1.07 -20.28
C ARG A 39 -3.44 -1.37 -19.15
N ARG A 40 -3.66 -0.76 -17.97
CA ARG A 40 -2.83 -0.96 -16.78
C ARG A 40 -2.90 -2.40 -16.29
N SER A 41 -4.08 -3.02 -16.31
CA SER A 41 -4.25 -4.42 -15.93
C SER A 41 -3.44 -5.35 -16.83
N ILE A 42 -3.39 -5.12 -18.15
CA ILE A 42 -2.55 -5.88 -19.08
C ILE A 42 -1.07 -5.66 -18.78
N GLU A 43 -0.64 -4.41 -18.60
CA GLU A 43 0.75 -4.08 -18.30
C GLU A 43 1.22 -4.75 -16.99
N PHE A 44 0.43 -4.64 -15.92
CA PHE A 44 0.75 -5.19 -14.61
C PHE A 44 0.70 -6.71 -14.57
N SER A 45 -0.36 -7.33 -15.11
CA SER A 45 -0.46 -8.79 -15.18
C SER A 45 0.66 -9.41 -16.01
N THR A 46 1.08 -8.74 -17.10
CA THR A 46 2.21 -9.19 -17.93
C THR A 46 3.53 -9.05 -17.17
N ALA A 47 3.78 -7.89 -16.54
CA ALA A 47 5.02 -7.69 -15.78
C ALA A 47 5.13 -8.66 -14.60
N CYS A 48 4.02 -8.90 -13.90
CA CYS A 48 3.96 -9.79 -12.74
C CYS A 48 3.84 -11.28 -13.12
N SER A 49 3.75 -11.66 -14.40
CA SER A 49 3.57 -13.06 -14.81
C SER A 49 4.77 -13.95 -14.48
N ILE A 50 5.92 -13.35 -14.14
CA ILE A 50 7.14 -14.07 -13.73
C ILE A 50 7.05 -14.58 -12.29
N LEU A 51 6.09 -14.09 -11.50
CA LEU A 51 5.92 -14.46 -10.10
C LEU A 51 5.33 -15.86 -9.98
N ASN A 52 5.72 -16.56 -8.91
CA ASN A 52 5.24 -17.90 -8.64
C ASN A 52 3.89 -17.87 -7.93
N ASN A 53 3.06 -18.91 -8.15
CA ASN A 53 1.79 -19.12 -7.45
C ASN A 53 0.78 -17.97 -7.58
N ILE A 54 0.88 -17.17 -8.64
CA ILE A 54 -0.06 -16.11 -8.98
C ILE A 54 -0.71 -16.40 -10.34
N VAL A 55 -1.96 -15.99 -10.52
CA VAL A 55 -2.65 -16.00 -11.79
C VAL A 55 -3.39 -14.69 -12.00
N PHE A 56 -3.47 -14.29 -13.26
CA PHE A 56 -4.18 -13.09 -13.69
C PHE A 56 -5.17 -13.48 -14.80
N PRO A 57 -6.34 -12.83 -14.86
CA PRO A 57 -7.23 -13.04 -15.99
C PRO A 57 -6.60 -12.42 -17.24
N LYS A 58 -6.85 -13.01 -18.41
CA LYS A 58 -6.59 -12.30 -19.66
C LYS A 58 -7.64 -11.22 -19.85
N TYR A 59 -7.21 -9.99 -20.07
CA TYR A 59 -8.09 -8.87 -20.41
C TYR A 59 -8.31 -8.80 -21.93
N TYR A 60 -9.52 -8.42 -22.36
CA TYR A 60 -9.92 -8.35 -23.77
C TYR A 60 -10.27 -6.90 -24.15
N PRO A 61 -9.30 -6.07 -24.59
CA PRO A 61 -9.53 -4.69 -24.99
C PRO A 61 -10.62 -4.52 -26.07
N GLU A 62 -10.69 -5.47 -27.01
CA GLU A 62 -11.65 -5.48 -28.11
C GLU A 62 -13.09 -5.76 -27.67
N LEU A 63 -13.27 -6.35 -26.49
CA LEU A 63 -14.57 -6.59 -25.85
C LEU A 63 -14.81 -5.61 -24.68
N SER A 64 -13.92 -4.65 -24.48
CA SER A 64 -13.99 -3.64 -23.43
C SER A 64 -14.37 -2.27 -24.01
N SER A 65 -14.83 -1.37 -23.16
CA SER A 65 -15.23 -0.01 -23.53
C SER A 65 -15.14 0.90 -22.30
N LYS A 66 -15.45 2.18 -22.48
CA LYS A 66 -15.54 3.19 -21.41
C LYS A 66 -16.43 2.85 -20.22
N ARG A 67 -17.24 1.79 -20.31
CA ARG A 67 -18.19 1.37 -19.26
C ARG A 67 -18.23 -0.14 -19.03
N ILE A 68 -17.40 -0.91 -19.75
CA ILE A 68 -17.39 -2.37 -19.66
C ILE A 68 -15.93 -2.84 -19.70
N ILE A 69 -15.53 -3.64 -18.73
CA ILE A 69 -14.28 -4.39 -18.75
C ILE A 69 -14.62 -5.85 -18.98
N THR A 70 -13.98 -6.45 -19.99
CA THR A 70 -14.13 -7.88 -20.29
C THR A 70 -12.80 -8.59 -20.07
N MET A 71 -12.82 -9.65 -19.27
CA MET A 71 -11.65 -10.45 -18.91
C MET A 71 -12.04 -11.91 -18.69
N ASP A 72 -11.05 -12.79 -18.57
CA ASP A 72 -11.29 -14.20 -18.23
C ASP A 72 -12.03 -14.34 -16.91
N TRP A 73 -12.91 -15.34 -16.85
CA TRP A 73 -13.48 -15.78 -15.59
C TRP A 73 -12.44 -16.55 -14.79
N LEU A 74 -12.01 -16.02 -13.65
CA LEU A 74 -11.20 -16.75 -12.69
C LEU A 74 -12.11 -17.50 -11.70
N GLU A 75 -11.96 -18.81 -11.65
CA GLU A 75 -12.61 -19.65 -10.64
C GLU A 75 -11.77 -19.69 -9.36
N GLY A 76 -12.40 -19.45 -8.22
CA GLY A 76 -11.73 -19.46 -6.93
C GLY A 76 -12.64 -19.09 -5.77
N LYS A 77 -12.07 -19.08 -4.58
CA LYS A 77 -12.72 -18.63 -3.33
C LYS A 77 -12.13 -17.30 -2.89
N HIS A 78 -12.95 -16.37 -2.45
CA HIS A 78 -12.42 -15.20 -1.76
C HIS A 78 -11.74 -15.60 -0.44
N LEU A 79 -10.85 -14.74 0.07
CA LEU A 79 -10.01 -15.03 1.24
C LEU A 79 -10.79 -15.64 2.41
N ARG A 80 -11.93 -15.05 2.79
CA ARG A 80 -12.77 -15.52 3.91
C ARG A 80 -13.35 -16.91 3.66
N GLU A 81 -13.80 -17.18 2.44
CA GLU A 81 -14.38 -18.48 2.05
C GLU A 81 -13.31 -19.56 1.96
N PHE A 82 -12.12 -19.19 1.47
CA PHE A 82 -10.93 -20.03 1.46
C PHE A 82 -10.52 -20.39 2.90
N LEU A 83 -10.41 -19.43 3.81
CA LEU A 83 -10.05 -19.69 5.21
C LEU A 83 -11.09 -20.57 5.92
N ALA A 84 -12.37 -20.44 5.57
CA ALA A 84 -13.45 -21.27 6.11
C ALA A 84 -13.33 -22.76 5.73
N THR A 85 -12.56 -23.11 4.69
CA THR A 85 -12.30 -24.51 4.33
C THR A 85 -11.18 -25.15 5.16
N ASN A 86 -10.66 -24.42 6.16
CA ASN A 86 -9.54 -24.81 7.00
C ASN A 86 -8.33 -25.32 6.19
N PRO A 87 -7.78 -24.49 5.29
CA PRO A 87 -6.64 -24.88 4.46
C PRO A 87 -5.41 -25.15 5.33
N SER A 88 -4.52 -26.00 4.83
CA SER A 88 -3.27 -26.31 5.51
C SER A 88 -2.39 -25.07 5.67
N GLN A 89 -1.50 -25.08 6.66
CA GLN A 89 -0.61 -23.94 6.89
C GLN A 89 0.35 -23.73 5.72
N GLU A 90 0.78 -24.80 5.04
CA GLU A 90 1.65 -24.70 3.86
C GLU A 90 0.97 -23.94 2.72
N LEU A 91 -0.33 -24.17 2.50
CA LEU A 91 -1.08 -23.46 1.47
C LEU A 91 -1.28 -21.98 1.86
N ARG A 92 -1.55 -21.69 3.14
CA ARG A 92 -1.64 -20.30 3.64
C ARG A 92 -0.33 -19.55 3.43
N ASN A 93 0.79 -20.18 3.76
CA ASN A 93 2.13 -19.61 3.54
C ASN A 93 2.42 -19.42 2.06
N THR A 94 2.00 -20.35 1.20
CA THR A 94 2.18 -20.24 -0.26
C THR A 94 1.42 -19.05 -0.84
N ILE A 95 0.15 -18.87 -0.44
CA ILE A 95 -0.67 -17.73 -0.84
C ILE A 95 -0.11 -16.42 -0.26
N GLY A 96 0.31 -16.44 1.01
CA GLY A 96 0.95 -15.29 1.65
C GLY A 96 2.25 -14.88 0.96
N GLN A 97 3.09 -15.84 0.57
CA GLN A 97 4.31 -15.56 -0.18
C GLN A 97 4.00 -14.95 -1.55
N ALA A 98 3.03 -15.51 -2.28
CA ALA A 98 2.62 -14.96 -3.58
C ALA A 98 2.13 -13.50 -3.45
N LEU A 99 1.38 -13.19 -2.38
CA LEU A 99 0.91 -11.84 -2.10
C LEU A 99 2.07 -10.90 -1.73
N TRP A 100 2.98 -11.35 -0.87
CA TRP A 100 4.17 -10.59 -0.49
C TRP A 100 5.05 -10.27 -1.70
N ASP A 101 5.35 -11.27 -2.51
CA ASP A 101 6.17 -11.15 -3.72
C ASP A 101 5.48 -10.22 -4.73
N PHE A 102 4.16 -10.34 -4.90
CA PHE A 102 3.38 -9.47 -5.78
C PHE A 102 3.53 -7.99 -5.44
N TYR A 103 3.37 -7.61 -4.18
CA TYR A 103 3.49 -6.20 -3.78
C TYR A 103 4.92 -5.69 -3.84
N ASN A 104 5.89 -6.48 -3.41
CA ASN A 104 7.28 -6.04 -3.37
C ASN A 104 7.90 -5.98 -4.77
N TYR A 105 7.53 -6.89 -5.67
CA TYR A 105 7.92 -6.83 -7.09
C TYR A 105 7.44 -5.53 -7.74
N GLN A 106 6.16 -5.19 -7.55
CA GLN A 106 5.62 -3.94 -8.09
C GLN A 106 6.39 -2.71 -7.56
N GLN A 107 6.56 -2.64 -6.23
CA GLN A 107 7.21 -1.49 -5.60
C GLN A 107 8.67 -1.35 -6.07
N HIS A 108 9.44 -2.44 -6.05
CA HIS A 108 10.90 -2.39 -6.24
C HIS A 108 11.36 -2.59 -7.68
N GLU A 109 10.63 -3.33 -8.49
CA GLU A 109 11.01 -3.58 -9.89
C GLU A 109 10.23 -2.68 -10.86
N MET A 110 8.94 -2.43 -10.58
CA MET A 110 8.09 -1.64 -11.47
C MET A 110 7.97 -0.16 -11.07
N ARG A 111 8.45 0.23 -9.88
CA ARG A 111 8.31 1.60 -9.34
C ARG A 111 6.85 2.07 -9.34
N ALA A 112 5.94 1.15 -9.06
CA ALA A 112 4.52 1.43 -8.98
C ALA A 112 3.87 0.44 -8.03
N VAL A 113 2.64 0.70 -7.58
CA VAL A 113 1.98 -0.17 -6.62
C VAL A 113 0.48 -0.20 -6.85
N HIS A 114 -0.10 -1.40 -6.72
CA HIS A 114 -1.52 -1.55 -6.53
C HIS A 114 -1.91 -0.97 -5.16
N ALA A 115 -2.57 0.18 -5.16
CA ALA A 115 -2.87 0.94 -3.95
C ALA A 115 -4.15 0.49 -3.22
N ASP A 116 -4.76 -0.63 -3.64
CA ASP A 116 -5.96 -1.20 -3.02
C ASP A 116 -5.81 -2.68 -2.64
N PRO A 117 -5.15 -2.99 -1.50
CA PRO A 117 -5.04 -4.34 -0.97
C PRO A 117 -6.34 -4.84 -0.33
N HIS A 118 -7.49 -4.63 -0.98
CA HIS A 118 -8.76 -5.15 -0.48
C HIS A 118 -8.85 -6.67 -0.73
N PRO A 119 -9.26 -7.48 0.27
CA PRO A 119 -9.39 -8.94 0.10
C PRO A 119 -10.31 -9.37 -1.05
N GLY A 120 -11.25 -8.50 -1.46
CA GLY A 120 -12.14 -8.72 -2.59
C GLY A 120 -11.42 -8.76 -3.95
N ASN A 121 -10.24 -8.14 -4.06
CA ASN A 121 -9.44 -8.11 -5.29
C ASN A 121 -8.64 -9.40 -5.49
N PHE A 122 -8.72 -10.31 -4.51
CA PHE A 122 -7.98 -11.57 -4.46
C PHE A 122 -8.93 -12.75 -4.35
N MET A 123 -8.53 -13.85 -4.99
CA MET A 123 -9.18 -15.15 -4.85
C MET A 123 -8.15 -16.26 -4.84
N ILE A 124 -8.48 -17.39 -4.22
CA ILE A 124 -7.64 -18.57 -4.20
C ILE A 124 -8.25 -19.59 -5.15
N THR A 125 -7.52 -19.93 -6.19
CA THR A 125 -7.97 -20.88 -7.21
C THR A 125 -8.02 -22.31 -6.68
N PRO A 126 -8.75 -23.24 -7.33
CA PRO A 126 -8.79 -24.65 -6.93
C PRO A 126 -7.41 -25.34 -6.91
N ASP A 127 -6.47 -24.88 -7.72
CA ASP A 127 -5.08 -25.37 -7.76
C ASP A 127 -4.16 -24.68 -6.74
N GLY A 128 -4.69 -23.83 -5.85
CA GLY A 128 -3.96 -23.24 -4.74
C GLY A 128 -3.06 -22.06 -5.12
N LYS A 129 -3.45 -21.29 -6.14
CA LYS A 129 -2.77 -20.05 -6.56
C LYS A 129 -3.56 -18.82 -6.16
N LEU A 130 -2.85 -17.71 -6.03
CA LEU A 130 -3.43 -16.38 -5.81
C LEU A 130 -3.91 -15.81 -7.16
N GLY A 131 -5.22 -15.70 -7.35
CA GLY A 131 -5.82 -14.94 -8.43
C GLY A 131 -5.95 -13.47 -8.06
N VAL A 132 -5.48 -12.57 -8.92
CA VAL A 132 -5.67 -11.11 -8.79
C VAL A 132 -6.58 -10.63 -9.91
N ILE A 133 -7.69 -9.99 -9.56
CA ILE A 133 -8.75 -9.62 -10.52
C ILE A 133 -8.85 -8.13 -10.82
N ASP A 134 -8.33 -7.28 -9.93
CA ASP A 134 -8.50 -5.84 -9.99
C ASP A 134 -7.14 -5.12 -9.97
N PHE A 135 -6.98 -4.14 -10.85
CA PHE A 135 -5.85 -3.21 -10.91
C PHE A 135 -6.30 -1.74 -11.08
N GLY A 136 -7.55 -1.41 -10.74
CA GLY A 136 -8.14 -0.09 -10.89
C GLY A 136 -7.38 1.01 -10.16
N CYS A 137 -6.64 0.67 -9.10
CA CYS A 137 -5.89 1.64 -8.30
C CYS A 137 -4.36 1.47 -8.40
N ILE A 138 -3.78 1.54 -9.60
CA ILE A 138 -2.32 1.65 -9.74
C ILE A 138 -1.86 3.09 -9.43
N LYS A 139 -0.82 3.21 -8.59
CA LYS A 139 -0.11 4.47 -8.33
C LYS A 139 1.37 4.31 -8.64
N GLU A 140 1.88 5.20 -9.49
CA GLU A 140 3.32 5.31 -9.75
C GLU A 140 4.05 5.89 -8.54
N MET A 141 5.29 5.46 -8.38
CA MET A 141 6.20 5.87 -7.31
C MET A 141 7.39 6.56 -7.95
N PRO A 142 7.35 7.90 -8.06
CA PRO A 142 8.43 8.64 -8.69
C PRO A 142 9.73 8.49 -7.87
N GLU A 143 10.88 8.58 -8.54
CA GLU A 143 12.18 8.30 -7.92
C GLU A 143 12.48 9.24 -6.74
N ASP A 144 12.02 10.50 -6.83
CA ASP A 144 12.14 11.50 -5.76
C ASP A 144 11.34 11.16 -4.48
N PHE A 145 10.40 10.23 -4.57
CA PHE A 145 9.76 9.59 -3.43
C PHE A 145 10.39 8.24 -3.09
N TYR A 146 10.61 7.38 -4.10
CA TYR A 146 11.08 6.01 -3.92
C TYR A 146 12.43 5.96 -3.17
N THR A 147 13.45 6.68 -3.66
CA THR A 147 14.80 6.62 -3.08
C THR A 147 14.81 7.07 -1.61
N PRO A 148 14.30 8.27 -1.24
CA PRO A 148 14.34 8.70 0.16
C PRO A 148 13.46 7.82 1.06
N PHE A 149 12.29 7.36 0.58
CA PHE A 149 11.40 6.53 1.39
C PHE A 149 12.02 5.18 1.72
N PHE A 150 12.50 4.42 0.72
CA PHE A 150 13.07 3.09 1.00
C PHE A 150 14.46 3.14 1.59
N SER A 151 15.22 4.23 1.39
CA SER A 151 16.50 4.40 2.11
C SER A 151 16.31 4.39 3.63
N LEU A 152 15.16 4.87 4.13
CA LEU A 152 14.81 4.84 5.55
C LEU A 152 14.49 3.43 6.06
N THR A 153 14.09 2.49 5.19
CA THR A 153 13.69 1.13 5.59
C THR A 153 14.75 0.07 5.28
N SER A 154 15.64 0.30 4.31
CA SER A 154 16.60 -0.71 3.82
C SER A 154 18.06 -0.38 4.06
N THR A 155 18.37 0.68 4.80
CA THR A 155 19.74 1.06 5.16
C THR A 155 19.82 1.45 6.63
N ASN A 156 21.03 1.68 7.14
CA ASN A 156 21.25 2.18 8.51
C ASN A 156 20.98 3.70 8.63
N LEU A 157 20.26 4.31 7.69
CA LEU A 157 20.00 5.74 7.66
C LEU A 157 19.24 6.22 8.91
N LEU A 158 18.36 5.38 9.47
CA LEU A 158 17.68 5.68 10.74
C LEU A 158 18.61 5.81 11.95
N ASP A 159 19.82 5.25 11.89
CA ASP A 159 20.82 5.38 12.95
C ASP A 159 21.52 6.76 12.91
N ASN A 160 21.48 7.42 11.75
CA ASN A 160 22.00 8.78 11.59
C ASN A 160 20.86 9.79 11.54
N LYS A 161 20.68 10.52 12.65
CA LYS A 161 19.64 11.54 12.79
C LYS A 161 19.72 12.65 11.74
N GLU A 162 20.91 13.10 11.36
CA GLU A 162 21.06 14.19 10.39
C GLU A 162 20.58 13.74 9.01
N GLU A 163 21.01 12.56 8.56
CA GLU A 163 20.58 11.98 7.29
C GLU A 163 19.09 11.62 7.28
N THR A 164 18.57 11.10 8.39
CA THR A 164 17.13 10.86 8.56
C THR A 164 16.31 12.14 8.38
N ILE A 165 16.75 13.26 8.97
CA ILE A 165 16.05 14.54 8.83
C ILE A 165 16.12 15.04 7.38
N LYS A 166 17.24 14.82 6.67
CA LYS A 166 17.34 15.15 5.24
C LYS A 166 16.33 14.35 4.41
N ALA A 167 16.24 13.04 4.62
CA ALA A 167 15.25 12.19 3.96
C ALA A 167 13.80 12.61 4.28
N PHE A 168 13.50 12.90 5.56
CA PHE A 168 12.19 13.41 5.96
C PHE A 168 11.83 14.76 5.34
N ARG A 169 12.81 15.61 5.03
CA ARG A 169 12.57 16.86 4.29
C ARG A 169 12.26 16.61 2.81
N LEU A 170 12.97 15.69 2.17
CA LEU A 170 12.69 15.28 0.78
C LEU A 170 11.27 14.71 0.65
N LEU A 171 10.81 13.99 1.67
CA LEU A 171 9.47 13.41 1.74
C LEU A 171 8.39 14.40 2.22
N ASP A 172 8.72 15.68 2.42
CA ASP A 172 7.82 16.73 2.93
C ASP A 172 7.20 16.42 4.31
N MET A 173 7.86 15.56 5.09
CA MET A 173 7.44 15.17 6.44
C MET A 173 7.90 16.21 7.48
N ILE A 174 9.08 16.79 7.26
CA ILE A 174 9.63 17.91 8.05
C ILE A 174 9.84 19.10 7.12
N HIS A 175 9.36 20.28 7.50
CA HIS A 175 9.50 21.49 6.70
C HIS A 175 10.67 22.35 7.18
N ALA A 176 11.25 23.14 6.25
CA ALA A 176 12.31 24.10 6.59
C ALA A 176 11.88 25.21 7.57
N LYS A 177 10.57 25.49 7.65
CA LYS A 177 9.98 26.50 8.54
C LYS A 177 9.67 25.97 9.95
N ASP A 178 9.84 24.67 10.19
CA ASP A 178 9.55 24.09 11.51
C ASP A 178 10.58 24.55 12.53
N SER A 179 10.10 24.90 13.72
CA SER A 179 10.98 25.24 14.86
C SER A 179 11.80 24.02 15.29
N PRO A 180 12.94 24.20 16.00
CA PRO A 180 13.74 23.08 16.49
C PRO A 180 12.93 22.05 17.30
N ALA A 181 11.99 22.52 18.13
CA ALA A 181 11.12 21.63 18.90
C ALA A 181 10.17 20.80 18.01
N GLN A 182 9.65 21.39 16.93
CA GLN A 182 8.80 20.68 15.96
C GLN A 182 9.61 19.66 15.16
N VAL A 183 10.84 20.00 14.76
CA VAL A 183 11.73 19.06 14.07
C VAL A 183 12.00 17.83 14.93
N GLU A 184 12.34 18.02 16.22
CA GLU A 184 12.53 16.91 17.15
C GLU A 184 11.28 16.05 17.32
N PHE A 185 10.12 16.70 17.47
CA PHE A 185 8.84 16.01 17.57
C PHE A 185 8.57 15.14 16.34
N TYR A 186 8.54 15.72 15.14
CA TYR A 186 8.26 14.99 13.91
C TYR A 186 9.31 13.93 13.61
N TYR A 187 10.60 14.21 13.86
CA TYR A 187 11.65 13.20 13.75
C TYR A 187 11.36 11.98 14.62
N SER A 188 11.04 12.18 15.89
CA SER A 188 10.78 11.07 16.82
C SER A 188 9.57 10.24 16.39
N VAL A 189 8.48 10.90 15.99
CA VAL A 189 7.23 10.26 15.62
C VAL A 189 7.38 9.48 14.32
N TYR A 190 7.97 10.09 13.29
CA TYR A 190 8.13 9.43 11.99
C TYR A 190 9.18 8.32 12.03
N LYS A 191 10.25 8.46 12.83
CA LYS A 191 11.20 7.37 13.05
C LYS A 191 10.53 6.15 13.68
N GLU A 192 9.69 6.35 14.69
CA GLU A 192 8.92 5.26 15.33
C GLU A 192 8.00 4.56 14.32
N MET A 193 7.27 5.32 13.51
CA MET A 193 6.41 4.77 12.45
C MET A 193 7.19 3.94 11.43
N ILE A 194 8.27 4.50 10.87
CA ILE A 194 9.06 3.82 9.85
C ILE A 194 9.65 2.54 10.43
N ALA A 195 10.17 2.57 11.66
CA ALA A 195 10.71 1.38 12.32
C ALA A 195 9.65 0.28 12.47
N LEU A 196 8.40 0.64 12.83
CA LEU A 196 7.29 -0.31 12.94
C LEU A 196 6.95 -0.95 11.59
N PHE A 197 6.77 -0.13 10.54
CA PHE A 197 6.46 -0.65 9.19
C PHE A 197 7.64 -1.37 8.54
N ALA A 198 8.87 -1.06 8.95
CA ALA A 198 10.08 -1.73 8.47
C ALA A 198 10.29 -3.11 9.08
N MET A 199 9.62 -3.47 10.19
CA MET A 199 9.87 -4.72 10.92
C MET A 199 9.87 -5.98 10.04
N PRO A 200 8.92 -6.19 9.10
CA PRO A 200 8.96 -7.33 8.20
C PRO A 200 10.18 -7.37 7.27
N TYR A 201 10.78 -6.22 6.97
CA TYR A 201 11.90 -6.10 6.03
C TYR A 201 13.28 -6.26 6.69
N ILE A 202 13.34 -6.33 8.01
CA ILE A 202 14.61 -6.40 8.78
C ILE A 202 15.07 -7.86 8.97
N THR A 203 14.16 -8.82 8.84
CA THR A 203 14.44 -10.26 8.93
C THR A 203 14.35 -10.92 7.55
N ASP A 204 14.90 -12.12 7.39
CA ASP A 204 14.78 -12.89 6.14
C ASP A 204 13.42 -13.61 6.02
N THR A 205 12.77 -13.85 7.16
CA THR A 205 11.40 -14.34 7.24
C THR A 205 10.61 -13.56 8.27
N PHE A 206 9.30 -13.43 8.04
CA PHE A 206 8.39 -12.80 8.99
C PHE A 206 7.10 -13.62 9.15
N ASP A 207 6.71 -13.79 10.41
CA ASP A 207 5.50 -14.52 10.81
C ASP A 207 4.39 -13.51 11.13
N PHE A 208 3.46 -13.36 10.19
CA PHE A 208 2.33 -12.44 10.32
C PHE A 208 1.25 -12.97 11.26
N SER A 209 1.37 -14.18 11.84
CA SER A 209 0.41 -14.68 12.83
C SER A 209 0.55 -14.01 14.20
N ARG A 210 1.67 -13.32 14.44
CA ARG A 210 2.01 -12.65 15.71
C ARG A 210 1.12 -11.43 15.94
N SER A 211 0.23 -11.52 16.92
CA SER A 211 -0.69 -10.43 17.27
C SER A 211 0.03 -9.21 17.82
N GLU A 212 1.19 -9.38 18.47
CA GLU A 212 1.93 -8.29 19.11
C GLU A 212 2.35 -7.21 18.10
N PHE A 213 2.72 -7.62 16.88
CA PHE A 213 3.05 -6.70 15.80
C PHE A 213 1.87 -5.81 15.42
N PHE A 214 0.67 -6.39 15.30
CA PHE A 214 -0.53 -5.64 14.97
C PHE A 214 -0.99 -4.76 16.13
N ASP A 215 -0.91 -5.26 17.36
CA ASP A 215 -1.22 -4.48 18.56
C ASP A 215 -0.36 -3.21 18.65
N GLU A 216 0.92 -3.30 18.26
CA GLU A 216 1.82 -2.14 18.17
C GLU A 216 1.40 -1.17 17.06
N LEU A 217 1.10 -1.67 15.85
CA LEU A 217 0.61 -0.84 14.74
C LEU A 217 -0.69 -0.10 15.10
N TYR A 218 -1.66 -0.78 15.70
CA TYR A 218 -2.93 -0.19 16.12
C TYR A 218 -2.74 0.84 17.23
N ARG A 219 -1.92 0.52 18.24
CA ARG A 219 -1.60 1.44 19.34
C ARG A 219 -0.91 2.69 18.83
N TYR A 220 0.01 2.55 17.89
CA TYR A 220 0.66 3.68 17.24
C TYR A 220 -0.34 4.52 16.44
N GLY A 221 -1.19 3.89 15.61
CA GLY A 221 -2.24 4.59 14.88
C GLY A 221 -3.20 5.37 15.79
N GLU A 222 -3.62 4.78 16.91
CA GLU A 222 -4.47 5.45 17.91
C GLU A 222 -3.75 6.65 18.54
N LYS A 223 -2.47 6.49 18.91
CA LYS A 223 -1.62 7.56 19.43
C LYS A 223 -1.57 8.75 18.47
N ILE A 224 -1.31 8.51 17.18
CA ILE A 224 -1.25 9.55 16.15
C ILE A 224 -2.60 10.23 15.94
N SER A 225 -3.70 9.47 15.90
CA SER A 225 -5.05 10.02 15.67
C SER A 225 -5.47 11.05 16.72
N LYS A 226 -4.91 10.97 17.94
CA LYS A 226 -5.21 11.86 19.06
C LYS A 226 -4.30 13.10 19.12
N MET A 227 -3.23 13.13 18.32
CA MET A 227 -2.26 14.23 18.32
C MET A 227 -2.75 15.41 17.47
N PRO A 228 -2.88 16.63 18.03
CA PRO A 228 -3.30 17.81 17.28
C PRO A 228 -2.32 18.21 16.16
N GLU A 229 -1.03 17.87 16.29
CA GLU A 229 0.05 18.16 15.33
C GLU A 229 -0.13 17.47 13.97
N PHE A 230 -0.94 16.41 13.91
CA PHE A 230 -1.26 15.65 12.69
C PHE A 230 -2.62 16.02 12.09
N LYS A 231 -3.31 17.04 12.62
CA LYS A 231 -4.50 17.62 11.97
C LYS A 231 -4.16 18.37 10.69
N GLN A 232 -2.90 18.79 10.52
CA GLN A 232 -2.40 19.41 9.31
C GLN A 232 -1.72 18.35 8.46
N ALA A 233 -2.12 18.23 7.19
CA ALA A 233 -1.50 17.29 6.26
C ALA A 233 -0.01 17.60 6.08
N ARG A 234 0.83 16.57 6.22
CA ARG A 234 2.27 16.56 6.01
C ARG A 234 2.67 15.28 5.29
N GLY A 235 3.78 15.32 4.57
CA GLY A 235 4.25 14.23 3.75
C GLY A 235 3.72 14.27 2.33
N VAL A 236 4.52 13.78 1.38
CA VAL A 236 4.10 13.64 -0.02
C VAL A 236 2.91 12.68 -0.15
N LYS A 237 2.01 12.93 -1.10
CA LYS A 237 0.80 12.11 -1.31
C LYS A 237 1.12 10.61 -1.47
N HIS A 238 2.26 10.28 -2.06
CA HIS A 238 2.73 8.90 -2.28
C HIS A 238 2.91 8.11 -0.98
N PHE A 239 3.32 8.77 0.11
CA PHE A 239 3.53 8.17 1.41
C PHE A 239 2.25 7.55 2.00
N ILE A 240 1.11 8.21 1.82
CA ILE A 240 -0.18 7.72 2.33
C ILE A 240 -0.59 6.44 1.59
N TYR A 241 -0.39 6.38 0.27
CA TYR A 241 -0.74 5.18 -0.49
C TYR A 241 0.12 4.00 -0.08
N VAL A 242 1.45 4.16 -0.03
CA VAL A 242 2.35 3.03 0.31
C VAL A 242 2.05 2.47 1.70
N ASN A 243 1.84 3.33 2.70
CA ASN A 243 1.52 2.83 4.04
C ASN A 243 0.14 2.20 4.13
N ARG A 244 -0.86 2.77 3.44
CA ARG A 244 -2.19 2.16 3.38
C ARG A 244 -2.12 0.79 2.68
N THR A 245 -1.34 0.68 1.61
CA THR A 245 -1.08 -0.57 0.91
C THR A 245 -0.40 -1.59 1.82
N ASN A 246 0.70 -1.21 2.46
CA ASN A 246 1.45 -2.09 3.37
C ASN A 246 0.57 -2.53 4.54
N PHE A 247 -0.22 -1.62 5.12
CA PHE A 247 -1.15 -1.97 6.20
C PHE A 247 -2.21 -2.97 5.75
N GLY A 248 -2.83 -2.78 4.58
CA GLY A 248 -3.81 -3.73 4.06
C GLY A 248 -3.19 -5.08 3.71
N LEU A 249 -2.00 -5.08 3.11
CA LEU A 249 -1.20 -6.28 2.87
C LEU A 249 -0.94 -7.05 4.17
N TYR A 250 -0.46 -6.37 5.21
CA TYR A 250 -0.17 -7.00 6.49
C TYR A 250 -1.42 -7.61 7.12
N ASN A 251 -2.57 -6.93 7.05
CA ASN A 251 -3.83 -7.50 7.54
C ASN A 251 -4.23 -8.78 6.79
N ILE A 252 -4.10 -8.81 5.45
CA ILE A 252 -4.37 -10.04 4.70
C ILE A 252 -3.42 -11.17 5.11
N LEU A 253 -2.12 -10.86 5.26
CA LEU A 253 -1.12 -11.85 5.70
C LEU A 253 -1.40 -12.33 7.14
N HIS A 254 -1.92 -11.48 8.01
CA HIS A 254 -2.34 -11.83 9.37
C HIS A 254 -3.58 -12.72 9.39
N GLU A 255 -4.58 -12.41 8.58
CA GLU A 255 -5.77 -13.26 8.41
C GLU A 255 -5.39 -14.65 7.88
N LEU A 256 -4.43 -14.70 6.94
CA LEU A 256 -3.83 -15.95 6.47
C LEU A 256 -2.99 -16.65 7.55
N LYS A 257 -2.54 -15.93 8.59
CA LYS A 257 -1.51 -16.38 9.53
C LYS A 257 -0.26 -16.85 8.79
N ALA A 258 0.12 -16.11 7.75
CA ALA A 258 1.19 -16.52 6.85
C ALA A 258 2.57 -16.25 7.47
N GLU A 259 3.47 -17.21 7.29
CA GLU A 259 4.90 -17.01 7.41
C GLU A 259 5.49 -16.87 6.00
N VAL A 260 6.20 -15.77 5.75
CA VAL A 260 6.74 -15.44 4.42
C VAL A 260 8.23 -15.13 4.49
N LYS A 261 8.93 -15.39 3.39
CA LYS A 261 10.27 -14.89 3.13
C LYS A 261 10.18 -13.45 2.66
N THR A 262 10.97 -12.60 3.29
CA THR A 262 10.94 -11.14 3.11
C THR A 262 12.15 -10.64 2.34
N ASP A 263 13.01 -11.55 1.88
CA ASP A 263 14.24 -11.27 1.15
C ASP A 263 14.15 -11.45 -0.37
N THR A 264 12.99 -11.86 -0.92
CA THR A 264 12.79 -12.13 -2.34
C THR A 264 13.00 -10.89 -3.23
N TYR A 265 12.39 -9.76 -2.84
CA TYR A 265 12.48 -8.48 -3.55
C TYR A 265 12.82 -7.41 -2.53
N LYS A 266 13.97 -6.76 -2.71
CA LYS A 266 14.50 -5.76 -1.78
C LYS A 266 14.62 -4.41 -2.49
N PRO A 267 14.55 -3.29 -1.76
CA PRO A 267 14.70 -1.98 -2.38
C PRO A 267 16.06 -1.78 -3.04
N HIS A 268 16.05 -1.37 -4.31
CA HIS A 268 17.25 -0.89 -5.02
C HIS A 268 17.53 0.57 -4.66
N VAL A 269 18.25 0.81 -3.56
CA VAL A 269 18.67 2.15 -3.14
C VAL A 269 20.18 2.26 -3.14
N VAL A 270 20.71 3.23 -3.89
CA VAL A 270 22.11 3.64 -3.82
C VAL A 270 22.11 5.05 -3.21
N LEU A 271 22.63 5.18 -2.00
CA LEU A 271 22.81 6.48 -1.36
C LEU A 271 24.04 7.16 -1.97
N GLU A 272 23.86 7.91 -3.04
CA GLU A 272 24.85 8.88 -3.52
C GLU A 272 24.65 10.18 -2.73
N TYR A 273 25.52 10.44 -1.76
CA TYR A 273 25.63 11.73 -1.09
C TYR A 273 26.72 12.58 -1.74
#